data_AF-A0AB38N416-F1
#
_entry.id   AF-A0AB38N416-F1
#
_cell.length_a   1.000
_cell.length_b   1.000
_cell.length_c   1.000
_cell.angle_alpha   90.00
_cell.angle_beta   90.00
_cell.angle_gamma   90.00
#
_symmetry.space_group_name_H-M   'P 1'
#
loop_
_entity.id
_entity.type
_entity.pdbx_description
1 polymer ?
#
loop_
_entity_poly.entity_id
_entity_poly.type
_entity_poly.pdbx_seq_one_letter_code
_entity_poly.pdbx_strand_id
1 'polypeptide(L)'
;MKFNAVYENLLSENTEDWSNAVHSCRRILQDLADKVCPSTKESKMVDGKEIKLGKDNYTNRIMNFVSEKSESERFEDIVGSHLKYLGERLDSIFKAAQKGSHDKIVTREEADRYVTFTYLVVGDVLSLFT
;
A
#
# COMPACT_ATOMS: atom_id res chain seq x y z
N MET A 1 -3.90 15.99 7.61
CA MET A 1 -3.99 15.08 6.45
C MET A 1 -2.90 14.02 6.60
N LYS A 2 -3.18 12.71 6.45
CA LYS A 2 -2.20 11.63 6.76
C LYS A 2 -0.87 11.78 5.97
N PHE A 3 -0.93 12.31 4.76
CA PHE A 3 0.26 12.62 3.96
C PHE A 3 1.13 13.77 4.51
N ASN A 4 0.58 14.75 5.24
CA ASN A 4 1.39 15.82 5.84
C ASN A 4 2.33 15.25 6.90
N ALA A 5 1.81 14.38 7.78
CA ALA A 5 2.61 13.72 8.82
C ALA A 5 3.68 12.78 8.21
N VAL A 6 3.35 12.11 7.10
CA VAL A 6 4.33 11.31 6.34
C VAL A 6 5.46 12.17 5.79
N TYR A 7 5.12 13.34 5.26
CA TYR A 7 6.10 14.27 4.68
C TYR A 7 7.01 14.89 5.75
N GLU A 8 6.44 15.29 6.90
CA GLU A 8 7.21 15.76 8.06
C GLU A 8 8.23 14.72 8.52
N ASN A 9 7.82 13.46 8.62
CA ASN A 9 8.70 12.36 8.98
C ASN A 9 9.82 12.12 7.96
N LEU A 10 9.58 12.32 6.65
CA LEU A 10 10.61 12.18 5.61
C LEU A 10 11.66 13.29 5.63
N LEU A 11 11.29 14.47 6.12
CA LEU A 11 12.21 15.61 6.24
C LEU A 11 13.12 15.52 7.47
N SER A 12 12.80 14.63 8.42
CA SER A 12 13.63 14.36 9.58
C SER A 12 14.98 13.74 9.21
N GLU A 13 15.99 13.95 10.05
CA GLU A 13 17.27 13.25 10.00
C GLU A 13 17.28 11.98 10.87
N ASN A 14 16.18 11.69 11.57
CA ASN A 14 16.02 10.49 12.39
C ASN A 14 15.51 9.30 11.55
N THR A 15 16.25 8.19 11.59
CA THR A 15 15.91 6.94 10.90
C THR A 15 14.60 6.32 11.38
N GLU A 16 14.22 6.55 12.64
CA GLU A 16 12.95 6.09 13.19
C GLU A 16 11.77 6.80 12.53
N ASP A 17 11.91 8.10 12.22
CA ASP A 17 10.87 8.87 11.54
C ASP A 17 10.63 8.33 10.12
N TRP A 18 11.69 7.94 9.41
CA TRP A 18 11.55 7.29 8.11
C TRP A 18 10.78 5.96 8.22
N SER A 19 11.07 5.15 9.23
CA SER A 19 10.30 3.93 9.50
C SER A 19 8.82 4.23 9.81
N ASN A 20 8.55 5.30 10.57
CA ASN A 20 7.20 5.78 10.84
C ASN A 20 6.48 6.29 9.59
N ALA A 21 7.18 6.93 8.65
CA ALA A 21 6.64 7.33 7.34
C ALA A 21 6.20 6.10 6.53
N VAL A 22 7.01 5.04 6.53
CA VAL A 22 6.70 3.78 5.84
C VAL A 22 5.51 3.05 6.48
N HIS A 23 5.44 2.98 7.81
CA HIS A 23 4.27 2.42 8.50
C HIS A 23 2.99 3.20 8.19
N SER A 24 3.10 4.52 8.06
CA SER A 24 1.99 5.39 7.68
C SER A 24 1.53 5.12 6.24
N CYS A 25 2.44 4.83 5.30
CA CYS A 25 2.07 4.40 3.94
C CYS A 25 1.19 3.15 3.95
N ARG A 26 1.57 2.14 4.75
CA ARG A 26 0.75 0.91 4.90
C ARG A 26 -0.65 1.23 5.41
N ARG A 27 -0.76 2.10 6.43
CA ARG A 27 -2.06 2.52 6.97
C ARG A 27 -2.90 3.25 5.92
N ILE A 28 -2.30 4.15 5.15
CA ILE A 28 -2.98 4.86 4.06
C ILE A 28 -3.57 3.87 3.04
N LEU A 29 -2.81 2.86 2.62
CA LEU A 29 -3.32 1.84 1.70
C LEU A 29 -4.43 0.98 2.33
N GLN A 30 -4.35 0.68 3.63
CA GLN A 30 -5.43 -0.02 4.34
C GLN A 30 -6.70 0.83 4.39
N ASP A 31 -6.59 2.12 4.68
CA ASP A 31 -7.74 3.04 4.70
C ASP A 31 -8.37 3.18 3.31
N LEU A 32 -7.53 3.28 2.26
CA LEU A 32 -7.98 3.30 0.88
C LEU A 32 -8.74 2.00 0.55
N ALA A 33 -8.15 0.85 0.88
CA ALA A 33 -8.79 -0.46 0.70
C ALA A 33 -10.14 -0.52 1.41
N ASP A 34 -10.22 -0.09 2.68
CA ASP A 34 -11.47 -0.07 3.45
C ASP A 34 -12.54 0.82 2.82
N LYS A 35 -12.13 1.89 2.10
CA LYS A 35 -13.05 2.78 1.39
C LYS A 35 -13.54 2.20 0.06
N VAL A 36 -12.68 1.55 -0.72
CA VAL A 36 -13.00 1.06 -2.08
C VAL A 36 -13.54 -0.36 -2.10
N CYS A 37 -13.07 -1.20 -1.18
CA CYS A 37 -13.40 -2.61 -1.08
C CYS A 37 -13.31 -3.04 0.40
N PRO A 38 -14.39 -2.85 1.18
CA PRO A 38 -14.43 -3.22 2.59
C PRO A 38 -14.04 -4.68 2.82
N SER A 39 -13.35 -4.97 3.92
CA SER A 39 -12.88 -6.32 4.20
C SER A 39 -14.02 -7.29 4.43
N THR A 40 -13.91 -8.50 3.89
CA THR A 40 -14.85 -9.62 4.12
C THR A 40 -14.09 -10.88 4.52
N LYS A 41 -14.80 -11.84 5.13
CA LYS A 41 -14.29 -13.18 5.43
C LYS A 41 -14.28 -14.09 4.19
N GLU A 42 -15.06 -13.72 3.18
CA GLU A 42 -15.18 -14.47 1.94
C GLU A 42 -13.95 -14.27 1.05
N SER A 43 -13.63 -15.30 0.28
CA SER A 43 -12.68 -15.23 -0.83
C SER A 43 -13.42 -15.02 -2.14
N LYS A 44 -12.69 -14.53 -3.15
CA LYS A 44 -13.23 -14.32 -4.50
C LYS A 44 -12.36 -15.04 -5.52
N MET A 45 -12.97 -15.59 -6.56
CA MET A 45 -12.25 -16.12 -7.72
C MET A 45 -12.00 -14.99 -8.71
N VAL A 46 -10.72 -14.72 -9.01
CA VAL A 46 -10.27 -13.77 -10.04
C VAL A 46 -9.28 -14.51 -10.93
N ASP A 47 -9.57 -14.59 -12.23
CA ASP A 47 -8.75 -15.31 -13.23
C ASP A 47 -8.38 -16.74 -12.83
N GLY A 48 -9.35 -17.47 -12.26
CA GLY A 48 -9.17 -18.85 -11.81
C GLY A 48 -8.33 -19.00 -10.54
N LYS A 49 -7.96 -17.90 -9.87
CA LYS A 49 -7.26 -17.91 -8.58
C LYS A 49 -8.16 -17.41 -7.47
N GLU A 50 -8.10 -18.11 -6.34
CA GLU A 50 -8.77 -17.67 -5.12
C GLU A 50 -7.95 -16.57 -4.44
N ILE A 51 -8.52 -15.37 -4.32
CA ILE A 51 -7.94 -14.24 -3.59
C ILE A 51 -8.67 -14.01 -2.27
N LYS A 52 -7.90 -13.68 -1.23
CA LYS A 52 -8.44 -13.31 0.08
C LYS A 52 -8.72 -11.81 0.13
N LEU A 53 -9.87 -11.44 0.70
CA LEU A 53 -10.32 -10.06 0.88
C LEU A 53 -10.48 -9.67 2.36
N GLY A 54 -9.73 -10.33 3.25
CA GLY A 54 -9.69 -9.99 4.67
C GLY A 54 -8.93 -8.69 4.97
N LYS A 55 -8.99 -8.22 6.23
CA LYS A 55 -8.40 -6.96 6.71
C LYS A 55 -6.93 -6.76 6.28
N ASP A 56 -6.12 -7.81 6.38
CA ASP A 56 -4.68 -7.76 6.06
C ASP A 56 -4.38 -7.83 4.56
N ASN A 57 -5.37 -8.17 3.71
CA ASN A 57 -5.19 -8.32 2.26
C ASN A 57 -5.53 -7.02 1.53
N TYR A 58 -5.05 -5.89 2.04
CA TYR A 58 -5.38 -4.56 1.50
C TYR A 58 -4.97 -4.40 0.03
N THR A 59 -3.83 -4.95 -0.40
CA THR A 59 -3.41 -4.93 -1.81
C THR A 59 -4.37 -5.69 -2.72
N ASN A 60 -4.81 -6.89 -2.33
CA ASN A 60 -5.80 -7.66 -3.08
C ASN A 60 -7.13 -6.91 -3.18
N ARG A 61 -7.54 -6.25 -2.09
CA ARG A 61 -8.79 -5.47 -2.06
C ARG A 61 -8.75 -4.27 -3.00
N ILE A 62 -7.63 -3.53 -3.00
CA ILE A 62 -7.43 -2.43 -3.96
C ILE A 62 -7.40 -2.98 -5.39
N MET A 63 -6.66 -4.06 -5.64
CA MET A 63 -6.57 -4.63 -6.99
C MET A 63 -7.92 -5.15 -7.49
N ASN A 64 -8.71 -5.78 -6.62
CA ASN A 64 -10.06 -6.22 -6.98
C ASN A 64 -10.95 -5.03 -7.40
N PHE A 65 -10.89 -3.91 -6.68
CA PHE A 65 -11.60 -2.69 -7.07
C PHE A 65 -11.11 -2.16 -8.42
N VAL A 66 -9.80 -2.11 -8.63
CA VAL A 66 -9.20 -1.65 -9.89
C VAL A 66 -9.66 -2.51 -11.06
N SER A 67 -9.64 -3.84 -10.94
CA SER A 67 -10.14 -4.75 -11.99
C SER A 67 -11.65 -4.67 -12.23
N GLU A 68 -12.43 -4.23 -11.22
CA GLU A 68 -13.88 -4.06 -11.36
C GLU A 68 -14.26 -2.72 -12.03
N LYS A 69 -13.33 -1.76 -12.06
CA LYS A 69 -13.60 -0.38 -12.49
C LYS A 69 -12.81 0.07 -13.71
N SER A 70 -11.65 -0.52 -13.94
CA SER A 70 -10.81 -0.21 -15.10
C SER A 70 -11.36 -0.89 -16.34
N GLU A 71 -11.34 -0.18 -17.46
CA GLU A 71 -11.53 -0.75 -18.79
C GLU A 71 -10.19 -0.96 -19.52
N SER A 72 -9.07 -0.65 -18.86
CA SER A 72 -7.72 -0.69 -19.43
C SER A 72 -6.85 -1.71 -18.70
N GLU A 73 -6.55 -2.82 -19.38
CA GLU A 73 -5.62 -3.85 -18.90
C GLU A 73 -4.24 -3.26 -18.58
N ARG A 74 -3.74 -2.33 -19.42
CA ARG A 74 -2.47 -1.65 -19.18
C ARG A 74 -2.48 -0.83 -17.88
N PHE A 75 -3.60 -0.19 -17.55
CA PHE A 75 -3.73 0.55 -16.29
C PHE A 75 -3.72 -0.41 -15.10
N GLU A 76 -4.45 -1.52 -15.20
CA GLU A 76 -4.46 -2.59 -14.19
C GLU A 76 -3.05 -3.15 -13.94
N ASP A 77 -2.28 -3.41 -15.01
CA ASP A 77 -0.90 -3.89 -14.91
C ASP A 77 0.01 -2.91 -14.17
N ILE A 78 -0.09 -1.62 -14.48
CA ILE A 78 0.71 -0.57 -13.85
C ILE A 78 0.39 -0.50 -12.36
N VAL A 79 -0.89 -0.34 -12.01
CA VAL A 79 -1.33 -0.23 -10.61
C VAL A 79 -1.03 -1.51 -9.84
N GLY A 80 -1.25 -2.68 -10.45
CA GLY A 80 -0.94 -3.98 -9.88
C GLY A 80 0.55 -4.16 -9.59
N SER A 81 1.42 -3.72 -10.50
CA SER A 81 2.88 -3.78 -10.30
C SER A 81 3.33 -2.89 -9.13
N HIS A 82 2.78 -1.68 -9.03
CA HIS A 82 3.07 -0.75 -7.93
C HIS A 82 2.55 -1.28 -6.59
N LEU A 83 1.33 -1.82 -6.55
CA LEU A 83 0.74 -2.42 -5.36
C LEU A 83 1.52 -3.64 -4.89
N LYS A 84 1.97 -4.50 -5.81
CA LYS A 84 2.81 -5.65 -5.48
C LYS A 84 4.11 -5.21 -4.84
N TYR A 85 4.81 -4.27 -5.48
CA TYR A 85 6.06 -3.71 -4.96
C TYR A 85 5.87 -3.11 -3.55
N LEU A 86 4.86 -2.26 -3.37
CA LEU A 86 4.56 -1.65 -2.07
C LEU A 86 4.19 -2.72 -1.03
N GLY A 87 3.25 -3.62 -1.34
CA GLY A 87 2.78 -4.63 -0.41
C GLY A 87 3.92 -5.51 0.12
N GLU A 88 4.78 -6.00 -0.77
CA GLU A 88 5.95 -6.80 -0.39
C GLU A 88 6.91 -6.04 0.53
N ARG A 89 7.22 -4.77 0.22
CA ARG A 89 8.16 -3.96 1.01
C ARG A 89 7.57 -3.52 2.35
N LEU A 90 6.35 -2.98 2.34
CA LEU A 90 5.67 -2.47 3.53
C LEU A 90 5.41 -3.58 4.55
N ASP A 91 4.93 -4.75 4.11
CA ASP A 91 4.70 -5.88 5.02
C ASP A 91 6.00 -6.48 5.54
N SER A 92 7.07 -6.49 4.73
CA SER A 92 8.39 -6.96 5.14
C SER A 92 9.04 -6.06 6.19
N ILE A 93 8.79 -4.75 6.13
CA ILE A 93 9.23 -3.77 7.15
C ILE A 93 8.36 -3.90 8.40
N PHE A 94 7.03 -3.97 8.25
CA PHE A 94 6.10 -4.17 9.36
C PHE A 94 6.38 -5.44 10.18
N LYS A 95 6.60 -6.57 9.50
CA LYS A 95 6.94 -7.85 10.16
C LYS A 95 8.29 -7.81 10.88
N ALA A 96 9.27 -7.07 10.35
CA ALA A 96 10.56 -6.92 11.00
C ALA A 96 10.45 -6.08 12.28
N ALA A 97 9.71 -4.97 12.22
CA ALA A 97 9.43 -4.12 13.38
C ALA A 97 8.72 -4.89 14.51
N GLN A 98 7.71 -5.71 14.17
CA GLN A 98 7.00 -6.54 15.16
C GLN A 98 7.89 -7.58 15.86
N LYS A 99 8.97 -8.03 15.21
CA LYS A 99 9.91 -9.00 15.77
C LYS A 99 11.02 -8.34 16.60
N GLY A 100 11.02 -7.01 16.76
CA GLY A 100 12.09 -6.27 17.43
C GLY A 100 13.43 -6.37 16.71
N SER A 101 13.43 -6.71 15.41
CA SER A 101 14.65 -6.81 14.63
C SER A 101 15.11 -5.40 14.27
N HIS A 102 16.06 -4.88 15.03
CA HIS A 102 16.69 -3.56 14.81
C HIS A 102 17.50 -3.48 13.50
N ASP A 103 17.64 -4.60 12.77
CA ASP A 103 18.54 -4.75 11.62
C ASP A 103 17.99 -4.21 10.29
N LYS A 104 16.73 -3.73 10.23
CA LYS A 104 16.21 -3.08 9.03
C LYS A 104 16.27 -1.57 9.14
N ILE A 105 17.42 -1.04 8.72
CA ILE A 105 17.57 0.38 8.42
C ILE A 105 16.76 0.68 7.17
N VAL A 106 15.65 1.40 7.32
CA VAL A 106 15.00 2.07 6.19
C VAL A 106 15.86 3.28 5.86
N THR A 107 16.37 3.38 4.63
CA THR A 107 17.05 4.61 4.22
C THR A 107 16.02 5.69 3.88
N ARG A 108 16.43 6.96 3.95
CA ARG A 108 15.58 8.07 3.49
C ARG A 108 15.11 7.89 2.05
N GLU A 109 15.99 7.40 1.18
CA GLU A 109 15.68 7.13 -0.23
C GLU A 109 14.64 6.02 -0.41
N GLU A 110 14.70 4.97 0.41
CA GLU A 110 13.67 3.92 0.42
C GLU A 110 12.34 4.47 0.92
N ALA A 111 12.34 5.24 2.01
CA ALA A 111 11.14 5.85 2.55
C ALA A 111 10.49 6.81 1.54
N ASP A 112 11.28 7.69 0.93
CA ASP A 112 10.83 8.63 -0.11
C ASP A 112 10.18 7.91 -1.29
N ARG A 113 10.81 6.81 -1.73
CA ARG A 113 10.26 5.95 -2.79
C ARG A 113 8.91 5.37 -2.38
N TYR A 114 8.80 4.74 -1.21
CA TYR A 114 7.52 4.14 -0.80
C TYR A 114 6.42 5.18 -0.64
N VAL A 115 6.73 6.38 -0.15
CA VAL A 115 5.79 7.49 -0.05
C VAL A 115 5.33 7.94 -1.43
N THR A 116 6.25 8.11 -2.38
CA THR A 116 5.96 8.50 -3.76
C THR A 116 5.06 7.47 -4.44
N PHE A 117 5.42 6.19 -4.39
CA PHE A 117 4.59 5.12 -4.97
C PHE A 117 3.22 5.03 -4.28
N THR A 118 3.13 5.26 -2.96
CA THR A 118 1.84 5.31 -2.25
C THR A 118 0.98 6.45 -2.76
N TYR A 119 1.56 7.63 -3.01
CA TYR A 119 0.84 8.76 -3.58
C TYR A 119 0.33 8.46 -5.00
N LEU A 120 1.17 7.87 -5.85
CA LEU A 120 0.78 7.48 -7.21
C LEU A 120 -0.37 6.47 -7.21
N VAL A 121 -0.26 5.38 -6.44
CA VAL A 121 -1.33 4.37 -6.34
C VAL A 121 -2.63 4.97 -5.80
N VAL A 122 -2.56 5.83 -4.79
CA VAL A 122 -3.77 6.51 -4.28
C VAL A 122 -4.40 7.37 -5.37
N GLY A 123 -3.60 8.15 -6.11
CA GLY A 123 -4.09 8.97 -7.22
C GLY A 123 -4.74 8.13 -8.33
N ASP A 124 -4.07 7.05 -8.74
CA ASP A 124 -4.56 6.11 -9.76
C ASP A 124 -5.90 5.49 -9.34
N VAL A 125 -5.99 4.96 -8.12
CA VAL A 125 -7.24 4.35 -7.62
C VAL A 125 -8.35 5.38 -7.48
N LEU A 126 -8.04 6.59 -7.01
CA LEU A 126 -9.04 7.67 -6.91
C LEU A 126 -9.54 8.14 -8.27
N SER A 127 -8.73 8.05 -9.33
CA SER A 127 -9.15 8.41 -10.68
C SER A 127 -10.35 7.58 -11.17
N LEU A 128 -10.44 6.32 -10.72
CA LEU A 128 -11.52 5.38 -11.03
C LEU A 128 -12.84 5.64 -10.26
N PHE A 129 -12.90 6.63 -9.36
CA PHE A 129 -14.16 7.01 -8.69
C PHE A 129 -15.08 7.90 -9.55
N THR A 130 -14.57 8.41 -10.66
CA THR A 130 -15.20 9.43 -11.49
C THR A 130 -15.79 8.81 -12.75
#